data_AF-A0A5J5ULC5-F1
#
_entry.id   AF-A0A5J5ULC5-F1
#
_cell.length_a   1.000
_cell.length_b   1.000
_cell.length_c   1.000
_cell.angle_alpha   90.00
_cell.angle_beta   90.00
_cell.angle_gamma   90.00
#
_symmetry.space_group_name_H-M   'P 1'
#
loop_
_entity.id
_entity.type
_entity.pdbx_description
1 polymer ?
#
loop_
_entity_poly.entity_id
_entity_poly.type
_entity_poly.pdbx_seq_one_letter_code
_entity_poly.pdbx_strand_id
1 'polypeptide(L)'
;MRRRRKRKKMACKCGGYYYTLNAKASFDRDLAKTRKFLLRNVSVIRMFTSGFFRSKWRSIAGKRRILSMDAREKSRSTILESSKDKRVPIFVMMPVDIFTLDASGCPRIRKLKALTVSLKALKLAGVHGIGVEVWWGIVERCSPFDYDWSLYEELFKLISDSGLKLHVALSFHSNIHSTHGKGGVSLPLWILEIGDVNKDIYYRDQQGFSNNDYLTLGVDHVPLLSGRTALQCYEDFMLSFVNKFESFIGTVIEEISIGLGPSGELRYPAHPFGDGRWKFPGIGEFQCYDKYMMEDLKMAACREGKPQWGDKGPQNAGCYNSLPSGVPFFEEGKESFLSDYGRFFLEWYSGRLICHADAILAKAAKILKKYQENEQTSVLLVAKIGGIYWWYQTLSHPAELTAGYYNTALRDGYDPVVSVLSRHGAALHIPCLEMMDSETPPTYLCSPEGLLKQMQSVSKKRIVNLIGRNTTERLDKTGLWKIRSNCYNPQAEDVRSFTYFRMNDSIFRVENWNNFVPFVRMMSTDL
;
A
#
# COMPACT_ATOMS: atom_id res chain seq x y z
N MET A 1 -16.47 64.85 -13.66
CA MET A 1 -15.34 65.79 -13.59
C MET A 1 -14.63 65.61 -12.24
N ARG A 2 -13.37 65.11 -12.28
CA ARG A 2 -12.28 65.11 -11.27
C ARG A 2 -12.58 65.00 -9.76
N ARG A 3 -12.20 63.87 -9.16
CA ARG A 3 -11.52 63.85 -7.83
C ARG A 3 -10.22 63.02 -7.92
N ARG A 4 -9.12 63.67 -7.52
CA ARG A 4 -7.72 63.22 -7.63
C ARG A 4 -7.39 62.11 -6.62
N ARG A 5 -6.80 61.02 -7.11
CA ARG A 5 -6.07 60.00 -6.32
C ARG A 5 -4.67 60.53 -5.99
N LYS A 6 -4.25 60.48 -4.71
CA LYS A 6 -2.83 60.54 -4.30
C LYS A 6 -2.35 59.11 -4.04
N ARG A 7 -1.45 58.60 -4.89
CA ARG A 7 -0.62 57.41 -4.62
C ARG A 7 0.72 57.87 -4.08
N LYS A 8 1.11 57.41 -2.88
CA LYS A 8 2.48 57.49 -2.38
C LYS A 8 3.24 56.26 -2.91
N LYS A 9 4.34 56.50 -3.64
CA LYS A 9 5.41 55.53 -3.91
C LYS A 9 6.43 55.63 -2.77
N MET A 10 6.88 54.50 -2.23
CA MET A 10 8.19 54.40 -1.59
C MET A 10 8.88 53.14 -2.10
N ALA A 11 10.14 53.34 -2.45
CA ALA A 11 11.04 52.40 -3.10
C ALA A 11 11.60 51.38 -2.11
N CYS A 12 11.79 50.14 -2.55
CA CYS A 12 12.60 49.15 -1.85
C CYS A 12 13.86 48.88 -2.69
N LYS A 13 15.03 49.02 -2.05
CA LYS A 13 16.36 48.85 -2.65
C LYS A 13 16.67 47.36 -2.82
N CYS A 14 17.05 46.98 -4.03
CA CYS A 14 17.74 45.72 -4.33
C CYS A 14 19.25 45.93 -4.09
N GLY A 15 19.88 45.01 -3.36
CA GLY A 15 21.34 44.90 -3.25
C GLY A 15 21.76 43.54 -3.76
N GLY A 16 22.38 43.51 -4.94
CA GLY A 16 23.01 42.33 -5.52
C GLY A 16 24.52 42.33 -5.22
N TYR A 17 25.08 41.14 -5.01
CA TYR A 17 26.52 40.90 -5.06
C TYR A 17 26.82 40.09 -6.33
N TYR A 18 27.57 40.72 -7.24
CA TYR A 18 28.18 40.08 -8.40
C TYR A 18 29.57 39.55 -8.00
N TYR A 19 29.87 38.32 -8.39
CA TYR A 19 31.24 37.91 -8.72
C TYR A 19 31.22 37.26 -10.09
N THR A 20 31.86 37.94 -11.05
CA THR A 20 32.19 37.47 -12.38
C THR A 20 33.57 36.84 -12.36
N LEU A 21 33.73 35.67 -12.97
CA LEU A 21 35.02 35.17 -13.46
C LEU A 21 34.79 34.46 -14.80
N ASN A 22 35.15 35.17 -15.87
CA ASN A 22 35.35 34.64 -17.21
C ASN A 22 36.73 33.98 -17.28
N ALA A 23 36.82 32.75 -17.77
CA ALA A 23 38.04 32.26 -18.41
C ALA A 23 37.68 31.29 -19.56
N LYS A 24 38.30 31.59 -20.70
CA LYS A 24 38.09 31.00 -22.03
C LYS A 24 38.54 29.53 -22.12
N ALA A 25 37.90 28.80 -23.02
CA ALA A 25 38.34 27.51 -23.52
C ALA A 25 39.57 27.61 -24.45
N SER A 26 40.47 26.63 -24.36
CA SER A 26 41.25 26.12 -25.49
C SER A 26 41.69 24.68 -25.24
N PHE A 27 41.54 23.86 -26.26
CA PHE A 27 41.94 22.46 -26.39
C PHE A 27 43.41 22.21 -26.05
N ASP A 28 43.72 21.01 -25.51
CA ASP A 28 44.82 20.23 -26.04
C ASP A 28 44.57 18.71 -25.98
N ARG A 29 45.05 18.02 -27.01
CA ARG A 29 44.98 16.57 -27.25
C ARG A 29 46.24 15.90 -26.70
N ASP A 30 46.26 14.56 -26.80
CA ASP A 30 47.35 13.61 -26.53
C ASP A 30 47.45 13.19 -25.06
N LEU A 31 47.46 11.92 -24.66
CA LEU A 31 47.92 10.67 -25.28
C LEU A 31 47.22 9.50 -24.54
N ALA A 32 46.36 8.70 -25.17
CA ALA A 32 46.61 7.35 -25.70
C ALA A 32 47.08 6.24 -24.71
N LYS A 33 46.37 5.09 -24.81
CA LYS A 33 46.72 3.69 -24.44
C LYS A 33 46.45 3.33 -22.95
N THR A 34 45.67 2.29 -22.59
CA THR A 34 45.74 0.88 -23.06
C THR A 34 44.59 0.04 -22.44
N ARG A 35 44.13 -1.02 -23.17
CA ARG A 35 43.36 -2.24 -22.75
C ARG A 35 41.87 -2.05 -22.37
N LYS A 36 40.83 -2.51 -23.09
CA LYS A 36 40.51 -3.70 -23.93
C LYS A 36 40.24 -5.02 -23.14
N PHE A 37 39.02 -5.57 -23.36
CA PHE A 37 38.44 -6.89 -23.01
C PHE A 37 37.88 -7.03 -21.57
N LEU A 38 36.65 -7.49 -21.28
CA LEU A 38 35.79 -8.53 -21.89
C LEU A 38 34.29 -8.19 -21.85
N LEU A 39 33.61 -8.38 -22.99
CA LEU A 39 32.17 -8.61 -23.10
C LEU A 39 31.93 -10.13 -22.99
N ARG A 40 31.15 -10.59 -22.00
CA ARG A 40 30.22 -11.73 -22.15
C ARG A 40 29.41 -11.99 -20.88
N ASN A 41 28.14 -12.37 -21.13
CA ASN A 41 27.20 -13.11 -20.30
C ASN A 41 26.28 -12.31 -19.36
N VAL A 42 25.16 -11.85 -19.92
CA VAL A 42 23.89 -11.79 -19.18
C VAL A 42 22.91 -12.74 -19.86
N SER A 43 22.51 -13.75 -19.11
CA SER A 43 21.61 -14.82 -19.51
C SER A 43 20.20 -14.27 -19.72
N VAL A 44 19.67 -14.50 -20.92
CA VAL A 44 18.29 -14.16 -21.31
C VAL A 44 17.34 -15.20 -20.70
N ILE A 45 16.44 -14.76 -19.82
CA ILE A 45 15.29 -15.56 -19.37
C ILE A 45 14.24 -15.52 -20.49
N ARG A 46 14.01 -16.66 -21.15
CA ARG A 46 12.93 -16.85 -22.12
C ARG A 46 11.58 -16.94 -21.40
N MET A 47 10.68 -16.02 -21.67
CA MET A 47 9.26 -16.22 -21.40
C MET A 47 8.66 -17.08 -22.54
N PHE A 48 7.91 -18.12 -22.14
CA PHE A 48 7.32 -19.10 -23.04
C PHE A 48 6.28 -18.47 -23.97
N THR A 49 6.44 -18.72 -25.26
CA THR A 49 5.45 -18.48 -26.32
C THR A 49 4.38 -19.58 -26.28
N SER A 50 3.11 -19.19 -26.27
CA SER A 50 1.94 -20.06 -26.38
C SER A 50 1.85 -20.66 -27.79
N GLY A 51 2.02 -22.00 -27.88
CA GLY A 51 1.82 -22.76 -29.10
C GLY A 51 0.39 -23.29 -29.19
N PHE A 52 -0.34 -22.86 -30.23
CA PHE A 52 -1.58 -23.46 -30.68
C PHE A 52 -1.37 -24.93 -31.09
N PHE A 53 -2.11 -25.86 -30.49
CA PHE A 53 -2.36 -27.18 -31.08
C PHE A 53 -3.81 -27.60 -30.91
N ARG A 54 -4.53 -27.66 -32.04
CA ARG A 54 -5.78 -28.41 -32.21
C ARG A 54 -5.48 -29.90 -31.99
N SER A 55 -6.27 -30.60 -31.18
CA SER A 55 -6.51 -32.03 -31.42
C SER A 55 -7.87 -32.50 -30.93
N LYS A 56 -8.50 -33.31 -31.79
CA LYS A 56 -9.81 -33.95 -31.68
C LYS A 56 -9.86 -34.92 -30.50
N TRP A 57 -10.97 -34.90 -29.77
CA TRP A 57 -11.40 -36.01 -28.93
C TRP A 57 -11.81 -37.22 -29.78
N ARG A 58 -11.23 -38.38 -29.49
CA ARG A 58 -11.82 -39.69 -29.76
C ARG A 58 -11.60 -40.60 -28.55
N SER A 59 -12.70 -41.21 -28.13
CA SER A 59 -12.80 -42.22 -27.07
C SER A 59 -12.47 -43.62 -27.61
N ILE A 60 -11.98 -44.51 -26.73
CA ILE A 60 -12.40 -45.90 -26.47
C ILE A 60 -11.20 -46.83 -26.13
N ALA A 61 -11.25 -47.29 -24.87
CA ALA A 61 -10.93 -48.60 -24.29
C ALA A 61 -9.75 -49.48 -24.78
N GLY A 62 -8.96 -49.94 -23.81
CA GLY A 62 -8.10 -51.13 -23.93
C GLY A 62 -7.58 -51.61 -22.56
N LYS A 63 -8.12 -52.73 -22.07
CA LYS A 63 -7.79 -53.43 -20.80
C LYS A 63 -6.35 -54.00 -20.82
N ARG A 64 -5.66 -54.00 -19.66
CA ARG A 64 -5.12 -55.21 -18.98
C ARG A 64 -4.50 -54.90 -17.59
N ARG A 65 -4.87 -55.73 -16.60
CA ARG A 65 -4.31 -55.91 -15.23
C ARG A 65 -2.93 -56.62 -15.32
N ILE A 66 -2.04 -56.81 -14.33
CA ILE A 66 -2.08 -57.27 -12.91
C ILE A 66 -0.66 -56.96 -12.33
N LEU A 67 -0.47 -56.44 -11.11
CA LEU A 67 -0.05 -57.11 -9.84
C LEU A 67 -0.01 -56.00 -8.76
N SER A 68 -0.91 -55.93 -7.79
CA SER A 68 -0.98 -56.67 -6.52
C SER A 68 0.30 -56.62 -5.68
N MET A 69 0.35 -55.72 -4.69
CA MET A 69 0.89 -55.98 -3.35
C MET A 69 0.16 -55.06 -2.35
N ASP A 70 -0.63 -55.69 -1.49
CA ASP A 70 -1.25 -55.09 -0.31
C ASP A 70 -0.17 -54.71 0.71
N ALA A 71 -0.22 -53.46 1.18
CA ALA A 71 0.29 -53.07 2.48
C ALA A 71 -0.67 -52.03 3.06
N ARG A 72 -1.72 -52.53 3.72
CA ARG A 72 -2.52 -51.77 4.67
C ARG A 72 -1.61 -51.43 5.86
N GLU A 73 -1.17 -50.19 5.95
CA GLU A 73 -0.81 -49.60 7.23
C GLU A 73 -1.75 -48.44 7.55
N LYS A 74 -2.64 -48.73 8.50
CA LYS A 74 -3.47 -47.76 9.19
C LYS A 74 -2.55 -46.83 9.98
N SER A 75 -2.36 -45.61 9.50
CA SER A 75 -2.13 -44.48 10.39
C SER A 75 -3.23 -43.44 10.14
N ARG A 76 -4.43 -43.77 10.63
CA ARG A 76 -5.39 -42.74 11.02
C ARG A 76 -4.85 -42.17 12.32
N SER A 77 -3.96 -41.18 12.23
CA SER A 77 -3.85 -40.22 13.31
C SER A 77 -5.18 -39.49 13.35
N THR A 78 -6.05 -39.92 14.25
CA THR A 78 -7.18 -39.14 14.73
C THR A 78 -6.57 -37.85 15.27
N ILE A 79 -6.43 -36.84 14.41
CA ILE A 79 -6.17 -35.48 14.86
C ILE A 79 -7.44 -35.15 15.61
N LEU A 80 -7.36 -35.29 16.93
CA LEU A 80 -8.25 -34.62 17.85
C LEU A 80 -8.27 -33.16 17.38
N GLU A 81 -9.41 -32.69 16.87
CA GLU A 81 -9.66 -31.26 16.77
C GLU A 81 -9.61 -30.74 18.21
N SER A 82 -8.41 -30.36 18.67
CA SER A 82 -8.33 -29.44 19.79
C SER A 82 -8.95 -28.16 19.26
N SER A 83 -10.11 -27.78 19.77
CA SER A 83 -10.63 -26.43 19.64
C SER A 83 -9.55 -25.50 20.17
N LYS A 84 -8.69 -24.99 19.29
CA LYS A 84 -7.77 -23.92 19.67
C LYS A 84 -8.66 -22.71 19.83
N ASP A 85 -8.97 -22.40 21.08
CA ASP A 85 -9.54 -21.13 21.49
C ASP A 85 -8.65 -20.01 20.93
N LYS A 86 -9.18 -19.20 20.01
CA LYS A 86 -8.40 -18.20 19.29
C LYS A 86 -8.68 -16.81 19.83
N ARG A 87 -7.72 -16.27 20.57
CA ARG A 87 -7.68 -14.85 20.95
C ARG A 87 -7.22 -14.03 19.76
N VAL A 88 -7.87 -12.89 19.50
CA VAL A 88 -7.46 -11.94 18.45
C VAL A 88 -6.81 -10.74 19.15
N PRO A 89 -5.47 -10.63 19.16
CA PRO A 89 -4.79 -9.52 19.81
C PRO A 89 -5.17 -8.19 19.16
N ILE A 90 -5.46 -7.20 20.02
CA ILE A 90 -5.81 -5.84 19.61
C ILE A 90 -4.57 -4.96 19.63
N PHE A 91 -4.31 -4.32 18.51
CA PHE A 91 -3.38 -3.22 18.37
C PHE A 91 -4.14 -1.90 18.22
N VAL A 92 -3.52 -0.79 18.60
CA VAL A 92 -4.08 0.55 18.35
C VAL A 92 -3.07 1.38 17.57
N MET A 93 -3.50 1.94 16.44
CA MET A 93 -2.66 2.78 15.59
C MET A 93 -2.37 4.13 16.24
N MET A 94 -1.14 4.62 16.15
CA MET A 94 -0.71 5.91 16.70
C MET A 94 -1.46 7.14 16.11
N PRO A 95 -1.44 8.29 16.84
CA PRO A 95 -1.75 9.64 16.35
C PRO A 95 -1.14 9.94 14.97
N VAL A 96 -1.94 10.40 14.00
CA VAL A 96 -1.46 10.75 12.65
C VAL A 96 -0.53 11.96 12.72
N ASP A 97 -0.79 12.83 13.69
CA ASP A 97 -0.08 14.06 14.02
C ASP A 97 0.87 13.86 15.21
N ILE A 98 1.35 12.63 15.42
CA ILE A 98 2.26 12.34 16.54
C ILE A 98 3.58 13.09 16.42
N PHE A 99 4.04 13.38 15.21
CA PHE A 99 5.31 14.06 15.00
C PHE A 99 5.09 15.55 14.71
N THR A 100 5.96 16.37 15.27
CA THR A 100 6.03 17.80 14.98
C THR A 100 7.48 18.19 14.72
N LEU A 101 7.71 19.24 13.95
CA LEU A 101 9.03 19.84 13.83
C LEU A 101 9.26 20.80 15.01
N ASP A 102 10.48 20.83 15.53
CA ASP A 102 10.91 21.84 16.49
C ASP A 102 11.39 23.12 15.80
N ALA A 103 11.85 24.10 16.59
CA ALA A 103 12.34 25.39 16.06
C ALA A 103 13.58 25.25 15.17
N SER A 104 14.32 24.14 15.27
CA SER A 104 15.48 23.83 14.42
C SER A 104 15.12 23.01 13.18
N GLY A 105 13.85 22.64 13.00
CA GLY A 105 13.39 21.78 11.91
C GLY A 105 13.60 20.28 12.15
N CYS A 106 13.95 19.88 13.38
CA CYS A 106 14.12 18.47 13.74
C CYS A 106 12.78 17.85 14.17
N PRO A 107 12.42 16.65 13.68
CA PRO A 107 11.24 15.92 14.14
C PRO A 107 11.29 15.57 15.63
N ARG A 108 10.16 15.73 16.35
CA ARG A 108 9.98 15.36 17.76
C ARG A 108 8.61 14.75 18.01
N ILE A 109 8.50 13.97 19.09
CA ILE A 109 7.22 13.41 19.55
C ILE A 109 6.36 14.50 20.20
N ARG A 110 5.20 14.75 19.61
CA ARG A 110 4.20 15.70 20.10
C ARG A 110 3.55 15.16 21.39
N LYS A 111 3.38 16.03 22.39
CA LYS A 111 2.68 15.72 23.66
C LYS A 111 3.18 14.41 24.32
N LEU A 112 4.50 14.20 24.40
CA LEU A 112 5.14 12.99 24.96
C LEU A 112 4.50 12.52 26.28
N LYS A 113 4.27 13.43 27.24
CA LYS A 113 3.62 13.09 28.52
C LYS A 113 2.21 12.50 28.36
N ALA A 114 1.40 13.08 27.47
CA ALA A 114 0.06 12.58 27.20
C ALA A 114 0.12 11.21 26.52
N LEU A 115 1.03 11.03 25.55
CA LEU A 115 1.28 9.75 24.93
C LEU A 115 1.63 8.68 25.98
N THR A 116 2.56 8.96 26.91
CA THR A 116 2.94 8.01 27.96
C THR A 116 1.74 7.59 28.82
N VAL A 117 0.84 8.52 29.15
CA VAL A 117 -0.39 8.21 29.90
C VAL A 117 -1.35 7.37 29.06
N SER A 118 -1.56 7.72 27.79
CA SER A 118 -2.39 6.96 26.85
C SER A 118 -1.90 5.53 26.67
N LEU A 119 -0.59 5.31 26.51
CA LEU A 119 -0.01 3.97 26.40
C LEU A 119 -0.28 3.11 27.65
N LYS A 120 -0.10 3.69 28.84
CA LYS A 120 -0.42 3.01 30.11
C LYS A 120 -1.90 2.67 30.20
N ALA A 121 -2.78 3.58 29.83
CA ALA A 121 -4.23 3.35 29.84
C ALA A 121 -4.63 2.22 28.87
N LEU A 122 -4.09 2.21 27.65
CA LEU A 122 -4.31 1.14 26.67
C LEU A 122 -3.78 -0.21 27.18
N LYS A 123 -2.59 -0.24 27.80
CA LYS A 123 -2.06 -1.46 28.40
C LYS A 123 -2.99 -2.00 29.51
N LEU A 124 -3.48 -1.12 30.39
CA LEU A 124 -4.44 -1.49 31.44
C LEU A 124 -5.79 -1.96 30.89
N ALA A 125 -6.20 -1.47 29.72
CA ALA A 125 -7.41 -1.93 29.03
C ALA A 125 -7.26 -3.35 28.45
N GLY A 126 -6.03 -3.86 28.34
CA GLY A 126 -5.74 -5.17 27.72
C GLY A 126 -5.30 -5.08 26.26
N VAL A 127 -4.99 -3.89 25.75
CA VAL A 127 -4.41 -3.75 24.40
C VAL A 127 -3.06 -4.47 24.35
N HIS A 128 -2.86 -5.26 23.30
CA HIS A 128 -1.67 -6.09 23.12
C HIS A 128 -0.47 -5.27 22.64
N GLY A 129 -0.70 -4.33 21.70
CA GLY A 129 0.37 -3.50 21.16
C GLY A 129 -0.09 -2.23 20.44
N ILE A 130 0.88 -1.54 19.84
CA ILE A 130 0.69 -0.27 19.16
C ILE A 130 1.17 -0.38 17.70
N GLY A 131 0.38 0.16 16.78
CA GLY A 131 0.75 0.34 15.39
C GLY A 131 1.48 1.68 15.19
N VAL A 132 2.65 1.67 14.54
CA VAL A 132 3.47 2.86 14.30
C VAL A 132 3.84 2.99 12.83
N GLU A 133 3.61 4.16 12.24
CA GLU A 133 4.15 4.54 10.93
C GLU A 133 5.58 5.06 11.06
N VAL A 134 6.49 4.37 10.38
CA VAL A 134 7.90 4.74 10.21
C VAL A 134 8.04 5.48 8.90
N TRP A 135 8.06 6.81 8.95
CA TRP A 135 7.96 7.67 7.77
C TRP A 135 9.31 7.87 7.08
N TRP A 136 9.34 7.59 5.79
CA TRP A 136 10.52 7.83 4.96
C TRP A 136 10.99 9.30 5.02
N GLY A 137 10.05 10.25 4.93
CA GLY A 137 10.37 11.69 4.99
C GLY A 137 10.70 12.25 6.38
N ILE A 138 10.70 11.42 7.42
CA ILE A 138 11.30 11.75 8.73
C ILE A 138 12.71 11.18 8.80
N VAL A 139 12.87 9.89 8.49
CA VAL A 139 14.12 9.17 8.72
C VAL A 139 15.20 9.54 7.71
N GLU A 140 14.88 9.59 6.42
CA GLU A 140 15.84 9.95 5.36
C GLU A 140 15.55 11.35 4.82
N ARG A 141 15.22 12.28 5.72
CA ARG A 141 14.58 13.56 5.40
C ARG A 141 15.43 14.48 4.54
N CYS A 142 16.69 14.67 4.92
CA CYS A 142 17.52 15.77 4.41
C CYS A 142 18.35 15.37 3.19
N SER A 143 18.93 14.18 3.18
CA SER A 143 19.79 13.74 2.09
C SER A 143 19.75 12.22 1.88
N PRO A 144 20.07 11.73 0.66
CA PRO A 144 20.16 10.30 0.39
C PRO A 144 21.15 9.58 1.33
N PHE A 145 20.76 8.41 1.83
CA PHE A 145 21.52 7.54 2.74
C PHE A 145 21.75 8.09 4.15
N ASP A 146 21.24 9.28 4.47
CA ASP A 146 21.35 9.89 5.79
C ASP A 146 20.12 9.53 6.64
N TYR A 147 20.18 8.37 7.30
CA TYR A 147 19.07 7.82 8.08
C TYR A 147 19.16 8.22 9.57
N ASP A 148 18.28 9.10 10.02
CA ASP A 148 18.12 9.44 11.43
C ASP A 148 16.99 8.62 12.08
N TRP A 149 17.38 7.69 12.93
CA TRP A 149 16.48 6.80 13.66
C TRP A 149 16.19 7.23 15.10
N SER A 150 16.82 8.31 15.57
CA SER A 150 16.79 8.73 16.99
C SER A 150 15.37 8.91 17.54
N LEU A 151 14.48 9.51 16.75
CA LEU A 151 13.07 9.69 17.08
C LEU A 151 12.34 8.35 17.31
N TYR A 152 12.60 7.37 16.45
CA TYR A 152 11.97 6.06 16.51
C TYR A 152 12.58 5.19 17.61
N GLU A 153 13.87 5.36 17.93
CA GLU A 153 14.47 4.74 19.11
C GLU A 153 13.79 5.19 20.40
N GLU A 154 13.59 6.50 20.59
CA GLU A 154 12.87 7.05 21.74
C GLU A 154 11.44 6.48 21.81
N LEU A 155 10.73 6.48 20.69
CA LEU A 155 9.35 6.01 20.62
C LEU A 155 9.23 4.49 20.89
N PHE A 156 10.07 3.67 20.25
CA PHE A 156 10.01 2.21 20.42
C PHE A 156 10.41 1.81 21.82
N LYS A 157 11.40 2.51 22.41
CA LYS A 157 11.75 2.33 23.81
C LYS A 157 10.58 2.66 24.73
N LEU A 158 9.90 3.80 24.52
CA LEU A 158 8.73 4.18 25.33
C LEU A 158 7.60 3.14 25.25
N ILE A 159 7.31 2.61 24.06
CA ILE A 159 6.26 1.61 23.86
C ILE A 159 6.66 0.28 24.52
N SER A 160 7.90 -0.16 24.32
CA SER A 160 8.45 -1.37 24.94
C SER A 160 8.46 -1.26 26.47
N ASP A 161 8.93 -0.15 27.04
CA ASP A 161 8.97 0.10 28.48
C ASP A 161 7.56 0.19 29.09
N SER A 162 6.52 0.44 28.26
CA SER A 162 5.11 0.37 28.65
C SER A 162 4.52 -1.06 28.59
N GLY A 163 5.33 -2.05 28.20
CA GLY A 163 4.93 -3.47 28.10
C GLY A 163 4.02 -3.78 26.92
N LEU A 164 4.06 -2.97 25.86
CA LEU A 164 3.24 -3.13 24.64
C LEU A 164 4.10 -3.64 23.47
N LYS A 165 3.50 -4.47 22.61
CA LYS A 165 4.10 -4.94 21.36
C LYS A 165 4.00 -3.89 20.26
N LEU A 166 4.72 -4.12 19.16
CA LEU A 166 4.81 -3.19 18.03
C LEU A 166 4.39 -3.85 16.72
N HIS A 167 3.49 -3.18 16.01
CA HIS A 167 3.30 -3.34 14.57
C HIS A 167 3.90 -2.12 13.88
N VAL A 168 4.86 -2.34 12.98
CA VAL A 168 5.57 -1.27 12.29
C VAL A 168 5.11 -1.22 10.83
N ALA A 169 4.74 -0.04 10.34
CA ALA A 169 4.51 0.20 8.92
C ALA A 169 5.64 1.06 8.35
N LEU A 170 6.42 0.52 7.40
CA LEU A 170 7.44 1.28 6.67
C LEU A 170 6.74 2.14 5.61
N SER A 171 6.59 3.42 5.93
CA SER A 171 5.76 4.37 5.19
C SER A 171 6.58 5.13 4.16
N PHE A 172 6.66 4.58 2.95
CA PHE A 172 7.24 5.20 1.76
C PHE A 172 6.33 6.24 1.08
N HIS A 173 5.32 6.73 1.79
CA HIS A 173 4.30 7.65 1.29
C HIS A 173 4.21 8.93 2.16
N SER A 174 3.58 9.97 1.62
CA SER A 174 3.21 11.20 2.32
C SER A 174 1.77 11.14 2.84
N ASN A 175 1.49 11.89 3.91
CA ASN A 175 0.14 12.09 4.44
C ASN A 175 -0.25 13.59 4.55
N ILE A 176 0.44 14.48 3.83
CA ILE A 176 0.19 15.93 3.88
C ILE A 176 -1.23 16.29 3.44
N HIS A 177 -1.70 15.73 2.34
CA HIS A 177 -3.04 16.01 1.82
C HIS A 177 -4.14 15.51 2.78
N SER A 178 -3.93 14.34 3.39
CA SER A 178 -4.86 13.74 4.35
C SER A 178 -4.97 14.51 5.66
N THR A 179 -3.94 15.28 6.03
CA THR A 179 -3.89 16.07 7.28
C THR A 179 -4.23 17.55 7.05
N HIS A 180 -4.64 17.94 5.83
CA HIS A 180 -4.80 19.33 5.41
C HIS A 180 -3.57 20.19 5.78
N GLY A 181 -2.37 19.61 5.67
CA GLY A 181 -1.09 20.24 5.98
C GLY A 181 -0.77 20.43 7.47
N LYS A 182 -1.65 20.05 8.41
CA LYS A 182 -1.39 20.22 9.86
C LYS A 182 -0.83 18.93 10.45
N GLY A 183 0.48 18.91 10.69
CA GLY A 183 1.16 17.76 11.30
C GLY A 183 1.39 16.58 10.35
N GLY A 184 1.27 16.81 9.04
CA GLY A 184 1.60 15.83 8.01
C GLY A 184 3.10 15.70 7.75
N VAL A 185 3.49 14.55 7.22
CA VAL A 185 4.83 14.16 6.82
C VAL A 185 4.85 14.00 5.30
N SER A 186 5.75 14.73 4.65
CA SER A 186 6.02 14.60 3.21
C SER A 186 6.86 13.36 2.90
N LEU A 187 7.09 13.09 1.61
CA LEU A 187 8.28 12.36 1.16
C LEU A 187 9.57 13.13 1.58
N PRO A 188 10.76 12.50 1.54
CA PRO A 188 12.01 13.20 1.80
C PRO A 188 12.18 14.49 1.01
N LEU A 189 12.82 15.50 1.59
CA LEU A 189 12.94 16.82 0.97
C LEU A 189 13.71 16.75 -0.36
N TRP A 190 14.78 15.95 -0.41
CA TRP A 190 15.55 15.73 -1.62
C TRP A 190 14.75 15.03 -2.74
N ILE A 191 13.72 14.23 -2.40
CA ILE A 191 12.77 13.67 -3.39
C ILE A 191 11.85 14.76 -3.93
N LEU A 192 11.37 15.64 -3.04
CA LEU A 192 10.51 16.76 -3.44
C LEU A 192 11.24 17.70 -4.40
N GLU A 193 12.52 18.00 -4.14
CA GLU A 193 13.38 18.80 -5.03
C GLU A 193 13.50 18.20 -6.44
N ILE A 194 13.69 16.88 -6.54
CA ILE A 194 13.68 16.17 -7.83
C ILE A 194 12.30 16.30 -8.49
N GLY A 195 11.23 16.13 -7.71
CA GLY A 195 9.85 16.24 -8.17
C GLY A 195 9.44 17.65 -8.59
N ASP A 196 10.13 18.70 -8.13
CA ASP A 196 9.92 20.08 -8.58
C ASP A 196 10.46 20.32 -9.98
N VAL A 197 11.51 19.60 -10.37
CA VAL A 197 12.06 19.62 -11.72
C VAL A 197 11.33 18.62 -12.64
N ASN A 198 11.01 17.43 -12.13
CA ASN A 198 10.39 16.35 -12.90
C ASN A 198 9.14 15.81 -12.19
N LYS A 199 7.98 16.38 -12.50
CA LYS A 199 6.68 15.97 -11.92
C LYS A 199 6.27 14.54 -12.30
N ASP A 200 6.87 13.94 -13.34
CA ASP A 200 6.57 12.57 -13.76
C ASP A 200 7.19 11.49 -12.85
N ILE A 201 7.90 11.85 -11.77
CA ILE A 201 8.24 10.87 -10.72
C ILE A 201 7.03 10.50 -9.85
N TYR A 202 5.92 11.20 -10.01
CA TYR A 202 4.67 11.03 -9.29
C TYR A 202 3.59 10.50 -10.21
N TYR A 203 2.58 9.84 -9.65
CA TYR A 203 1.39 9.46 -10.40
C TYR A 203 0.67 10.70 -10.96
N ARG A 204 0.10 10.57 -12.16
CA ARG A 204 -0.64 11.65 -12.83
C ARG A 204 -1.97 11.18 -13.38
N ASP A 205 -2.98 12.03 -13.24
CA ASP A 205 -4.28 11.87 -13.89
C ASP A 205 -4.24 12.34 -15.36
N GLN A 206 -5.35 12.14 -16.06
CA GLN A 206 -5.46 12.45 -17.49
C GLN A 206 -5.31 13.95 -17.78
N GLN A 207 -5.65 14.82 -16.82
CA GLN A 207 -5.51 16.28 -16.95
C GLN A 207 -4.11 16.76 -16.54
N GLY A 208 -3.24 15.85 -16.11
CA GLY A 208 -1.84 16.10 -15.81
C GLY A 208 -1.58 16.56 -14.38
N PHE A 209 -2.55 16.50 -13.46
CA PHE A 209 -2.28 16.79 -12.06
C PHE A 209 -1.48 15.66 -11.44
N SER A 210 -0.39 16.01 -10.78
CA SER A 210 0.48 15.06 -10.08
C SER A 210 0.01 14.82 -8.64
N ASN A 211 0.07 13.57 -8.17
CA ASN A 211 -0.07 13.22 -6.76
C ASN A 211 1.31 12.88 -6.17
N ASN A 212 1.85 13.76 -5.34
CA ASN A 212 3.15 13.58 -4.68
C ASN A 212 3.06 12.86 -3.32
N ASP A 213 2.00 12.07 -3.08
CA ASP A 213 1.93 11.21 -1.91
C ASP A 213 2.81 9.96 -2.04
N TYR A 214 3.16 9.56 -3.26
CA TYR A 214 3.99 8.38 -3.52
C TYR A 214 4.69 8.49 -4.88
N LEU A 215 5.81 7.78 -5.06
CA LEU A 215 6.49 7.70 -6.35
C LEU A 215 5.69 6.81 -7.32
N THR A 216 5.56 7.20 -8.59
CA THR A 216 4.91 6.31 -9.57
C THR A 216 5.69 5.00 -9.70
N LEU A 217 5.00 3.87 -9.81
CA LEU A 217 5.66 2.60 -10.11
C LEU A 217 6.38 2.60 -11.48
N GLY A 218 6.11 3.61 -12.32
CA GLY A 218 6.87 3.84 -13.55
C GLY A 218 8.36 4.12 -13.30
N VAL A 219 8.76 4.57 -12.11
CA VAL A 219 10.16 4.86 -11.75
C VAL A 219 10.84 3.77 -10.91
N ASP A 220 10.19 2.62 -10.68
CA ASP A 220 10.72 1.51 -9.88
C ASP A 220 12.16 1.10 -10.28
N HIS A 221 12.42 1.08 -11.58
CA HIS A 221 13.68 0.64 -12.17
C HIS A 221 14.50 1.77 -12.82
N VAL A 222 14.09 3.03 -12.66
CA VAL A 222 14.73 4.17 -13.33
C VAL A 222 15.62 4.93 -12.36
N PRO A 223 16.94 5.08 -12.61
CA PRO A 223 17.91 5.60 -11.64
C PRO A 223 17.91 7.13 -11.56
N LEU A 224 16.78 7.72 -11.18
CA LEU A 224 16.56 9.18 -11.14
C LEU A 224 16.74 9.79 -9.74
N LEU A 225 16.85 8.97 -8.70
CA LEU A 225 16.81 9.39 -7.31
C LEU A 225 18.24 9.49 -6.76
N SER A 226 18.97 10.51 -7.23
CA SER A 226 20.40 10.71 -6.92
C SER A 226 21.25 9.48 -7.30
N GLY A 227 20.98 8.91 -8.48
CA GLY A 227 21.66 7.72 -9.00
C GLY A 227 21.04 6.37 -8.57
N ARG A 228 20.05 6.38 -7.67
CA ARG A 228 19.28 5.18 -7.29
C ARG A 228 17.94 5.08 -8.01
N THR A 229 17.42 3.87 -8.11
CA THR A 229 16.01 3.61 -8.46
C THR A 229 15.11 3.66 -7.21
N ALA A 230 13.79 3.79 -7.39
CA ALA A 230 12.87 3.77 -6.24
C ALA A 230 12.96 2.45 -5.45
N LEU A 231 13.07 1.32 -6.15
CA LEU A 231 13.27 0.01 -5.53
C LEU A 231 14.56 -0.08 -4.69
N GLN A 232 15.64 0.59 -5.10
CA GLN A 232 16.87 0.64 -4.31
C GLN A 232 16.69 1.51 -3.06
N CYS A 233 16.03 2.67 -3.17
CA CYS A 233 15.70 3.48 -2.00
C CYS A 233 14.90 2.70 -0.94
N TYR A 234 13.89 1.94 -1.38
CA TYR A 234 13.10 1.11 -0.46
C TYR A 234 13.93 -0.01 0.17
N GLU A 235 14.79 -0.68 -0.61
CA GLU A 235 15.69 -1.73 -0.11
C GLU A 235 16.67 -1.20 0.94
N ASP A 236 17.37 -0.10 0.63
CA ASP A 236 18.35 0.51 1.51
C ASP A 236 17.70 0.97 2.83
N PHE A 237 16.49 1.55 2.76
CA PHE A 237 15.72 1.94 3.93
C PHE A 237 15.34 0.73 4.80
N MET A 238 14.83 -0.34 4.19
CA MET A 238 14.49 -1.58 4.90
C MET A 238 15.71 -2.20 5.57
N LEU A 239 16.86 -2.23 4.88
CA LEU A 239 18.12 -2.72 5.43
C LEU A 239 18.58 -1.86 6.62
N SER A 240 18.53 -0.53 6.47
CA SER A 240 18.89 0.38 7.56
C SER A 240 17.98 0.21 8.78
N PHE A 241 16.67 0.02 8.57
CA PHE A 241 15.71 -0.23 9.65
C PHE A 241 16.03 -1.52 10.40
N VAL A 242 16.21 -2.62 9.66
CA VAL A 242 16.47 -3.94 10.24
C VAL A 242 17.79 -3.96 11.01
N ASN A 243 18.84 -3.33 10.47
CA ASN A 243 20.12 -3.21 11.16
C ASN A 243 20.00 -2.39 12.44
N LYS A 244 19.20 -1.31 12.41
CA LYS A 244 19.03 -0.42 13.56
C LYS A 244 18.23 -1.06 14.69
N PHE A 245 17.16 -1.79 14.37
CA PHE A 245 16.20 -2.33 15.34
C PHE A 245 16.28 -3.85 15.47
N GLU A 246 17.42 -4.47 15.13
CA GLU A 246 17.61 -5.92 15.15
C GLU A 246 17.17 -6.56 16.48
N SER A 247 17.49 -5.93 17.61
CA SER A 247 17.12 -6.43 18.94
C SER A 247 15.62 -6.37 19.26
N PHE A 248 14.85 -5.53 18.54
CA PHE A 248 13.41 -5.40 18.71
C PHE A 248 12.62 -6.38 17.82
N ILE A 249 13.20 -6.83 16.71
CA ILE A 249 12.51 -7.69 15.73
C ILE A 249 12.29 -9.09 16.33
N GLY A 250 11.03 -9.53 16.34
CA GLY A 250 10.61 -10.81 16.93
C GLY A 250 10.47 -10.80 18.46
N THR A 251 10.95 -9.75 19.13
CA THR A 251 10.82 -9.59 20.59
C THR A 251 9.71 -8.61 20.94
N VAL A 252 9.79 -7.39 20.41
CA VAL A 252 8.80 -6.31 20.58
C VAL A 252 8.03 -6.10 19.28
N ILE A 253 8.72 -6.08 18.15
CA ILE A 253 8.13 -5.93 16.81
C ILE A 253 7.65 -7.30 16.34
N GLU A 254 6.34 -7.46 16.23
CA GLU A 254 5.68 -8.70 15.80
C GLU A 254 5.25 -8.64 14.33
N GLU A 255 5.09 -7.44 13.78
CA GLU A 255 4.66 -7.19 12.40
C GLU A 255 5.47 -6.08 11.75
N ILE A 256 5.89 -6.28 10.50
CA ILE A 256 6.44 -5.25 9.61
C ILE A 256 5.59 -5.22 8.34
N SER A 257 4.79 -4.16 8.21
CA SER A 257 4.01 -3.83 7.03
C SER A 257 4.83 -2.95 6.07
N ILE A 258 4.82 -3.30 4.79
CA ILE A 258 5.56 -2.56 3.75
C ILE A 258 4.59 -1.66 3.00
N GLY A 259 4.85 -0.35 2.97
CA GLY A 259 4.08 0.59 2.17
C GLY A 259 4.28 0.34 0.68
N LEU A 260 3.18 0.11 -0.05
CA LEU A 260 3.21 -0.23 -1.49
C LEU A 260 2.53 0.84 -2.37
N GLY A 261 2.31 2.03 -1.82
CA GLY A 261 1.55 3.07 -2.48
C GLY A 261 1.04 4.16 -1.53
N PRO A 262 0.13 5.04 -2.01
CA PRO A 262 -0.49 6.08 -1.20
C PRO A 262 -1.19 5.49 0.02
N SER A 263 -1.05 6.14 1.18
CA SER A 263 -1.55 5.65 2.48
C SER A 263 -1.00 4.28 2.90
N GLY A 264 0.13 3.87 2.31
CA GLY A 264 0.78 2.58 2.50
C GLY A 264 0.05 1.41 1.83
N GLU A 265 -0.98 1.69 1.02
CA GLU A 265 -1.84 0.69 0.40
C GLU A 265 -1.34 0.34 -1.00
N LEU A 266 -1.42 -0.94 -1.37
CA LEU A 266 -1.16 -1.40 -2.74
C LEU A 266 -2.31 -0.96 -3.65
N ARG A 267 -2.26 0.26 -4.16
CA ARG A 267 -3.21 0.82 -5.13
C ARG A 267 -2.67 2.08 -5.78
N TYR A 268 -3.35 2.53 -6.82
CA TYR A 268 -3.18 3.87 -7.37
C TYR A 268 -3.89 4.95 -6.52
N PRO A 269 -3.47 6.22 -6.58
CA PRO A 269 -4.13 7.36 -5.92
C PRO A 269 -5.40 7.81 -6.66
N ALA A 270 -6.27 6.88 -7.04
CA ALA A 270 -7.46 7.14 -7.86
C ALA A 270 -8.56 7.97 -7.17
N HIS A 271 -8.49 8.08 -5.84
CA HIS A 271 -9.48 8.76 -4.99
C HIS A 271 -8.76 9.72 -4.04
N PRO A 272 -8.12 10.80 -4.54
CA PRO A 272 -7.34 11.71 -3.70
C PRO A 272 -8.25 12.39 -2.66
N PHE A 273 -8.03 12.04 -1.39
CA PHE A 273 -8.78 12.61 -0.28
C PHE A 273 -8.06 13.84 0.25
N GLY A 274 -8.79 14.95 0.44
CA GLY A 274 -8.28 16.15 1.12
C GLY A 274 -7.86 17.32 0.23
N ASP A 275 -7.71 17.12 -1.09
CA ASP A 275 -7.44 18.20 -2.06
C ASP A 275 -8.71 18.72 -2.78
N GLY A 276 -9.85 18.04 -2.57
CA GLY A 276 -11.16 18.44 -3.08
C GLY A 276 -11.48 17.94 -4.49
N ARG A 277 -10.55 17.27 -5.20
CA ARG A 277 -10.80 16.73 -6.55
C ARG A 277 -11.81 15.58 -6.53
N TRP A 278 -11.74 14.73 -5.51
CA TRP A 278 -12.64 13.59 -5.36
C TRP A 278 -13.52 13.73 -4.11
N LYS A 279 -14.77 13.26 -4.23
CA LYS A 279 -15.76 13.17 -3.16
C LYS A 279 -16.42 11.80 -3.21
N PHE A 280 -16.57 11.16 -2.05
CA PHE A 280 -17.31 9.91 -1.95
C PHE A 280 -18.76 10.09 -2.42
N PRO A 281 -19.32 9.20 -3.25
CA PRO A 281 -18.74 7.93 -3.74
C PRO A 281 -18.24 8.00 -5.20
N GLY A 282 -17.59 9.06 -5.67
CA GLY A 282 -17.14 9.17 -7.07
C GLY A 282 -16.31 7.96 -7.56
N ILE A 283 -16.39 7.63 -8.85
CA ILE A 283 -15.70 6.47 -9.45
C ILE A 283 -14.16 6.57 -9.46
N GLY A 284 -13.59 7.76 -9.23
CA GLY A 284 -12.15 7.99 -9.33
C GLY A 284 -11.65 8.13 -10.78
N GLU A 285 -10.33 8.24 -10.95
CA GLU A 285 -9.69 8.32 -12.27
C GLU A 285 -8.44 7.44 -12.34
N PHE A 286 -8.12 6.91 -13.53
CA PHE A 286 -6.87 6.21 -13.79
C PHE A 286 -5.65 7.13 -13.59
N GLN A 287 -4.60 6.64 -12.93
CA GLN A 287 -3.45 7.45 -12.50
C GLN A 287 -2.14 7.08 -13.20
N CYS A 288 -2.22 6.70 -14.49
CA CYS A 288 -1.10 6.17 -15.26
C CYS A 288 -0.52 7.14 -16.30
N TYR A 289 -0.81 8.44 -16.20
CA TYR A 289 -0.49 9.41 -17.25
C TYR A 289 0.87 10.09 -17.07
N ASP A 290 1.70 9.63 -16.12
CA ASP A 290 3.11 10.03 -16.06
C ASP A 290 3.87 9.46 -17.26
N LYS A 291 4.94 10.15 -17.66
CA LYS A 291 5.68 9.79 -18.89
C LYS A 291 6.23 8.36 -18.89
N TYR A 292 6.55 7.79 -17.72
CA TYR A 292 7.16 6.46 -17.64
C TYR A 292 6.11 5.36 -17.82
N MET A 293 4.96 5.51 -17.16
CA MET A 293 3.84 4.60 -17.36
C MET A 293 3.26 4.69 -18.77
N MET A 294 3.18 5.88 -19.36
CA MET A 294 2.71 6.04 -20.74
C MET A 294 3.65 5.38 -21.76
N GLU A 295 4.97 5.45 -21.57
CA GLU A 295 5.92 4.75 -22.43
C GLU A 295 5.81 3.22 -22.25
N ASP A 296 5.61 2.73 -21.02
CA ASP A 296 5.38 1.30 -20.76
C ASP A 296 4.08 0.80 -21.42
N LEU A 297 2.99 1.56 -21.34
CA LEU A 297 1.72 1.26 -22.01
C LEU A 297 1.90 1.16 -23.53
N LYS A 298 2.63 2.12 -24.12
CA LYS A 298 2.95 2.12 -25.55
C LYS A 298 3.72 0.87 -25.96
N MET A 299 4.71 0.48 -25.16
CA MET A 299 5.49 -0.73 -25.40
C MET A 299 4.64 -2.01 -25.25
N ALA A 300 3.72 -2.05 -24.28
CA ALA A 300 2.78 -3.16 -24.10
C ALA A 300 1.85 -3.28 -25.31
N ALA A 301 1.29 -2.17 -25.79
CA ALA A 301 0.38 -2.14 -26.94
C ALA A 301 1.07 -2.58 -28.25
N CYS A 302 2.34 -2.19 -28.44
CA CYS A 302 3.15 -2.67 -29.56
C CYS A 302 3.36 -4.20 -29.53
N ARG A 303 3.56 -4.79 -28.34
CA ARG A 303 3.74 -6.25 -28.19
C ARG A 303 2.46 -7.03 -28.49
N GLU A 304 1.30 -6.45 -28.18
CA GLU A 304 -0.01 -7.01 -28.54
C GLU A 304 -0.37 -6.83 -30.02
N GLY A 305 0.50 -6.21 -30.83
CA GLY A 305 0.23 -5.94 -32.24
C GLY A 305 -0.86 -4.89 -32.47
N LYS A 306 -1.15 -4.08 -31.44
CA LYS A 306 -2.13 -2.98 -31.47
C LYS A 306 -1.50 -1.66 -30.99
N PRO A 307 -0.48 -1.10 -31.68
CA PRO A 307 0.22 0.11 -31.24
C PRO A 307 -0.71 1.28 -30.85
N GLN A 308 -1.83 1.43 -31.55
CA GLN A 308 -2.83 2.48 -31.30
C GLN A 308 -3.49 2.40 -29.90
N TRP A 309 -3.47 1.24 -29.24
CA TRP A 309 -3.93 1.11 -27.85
C TRP A 309 -2.96 1.74 -26.86
N GLY A 310 -1.75 2.05 -27.29
CA GLY A 310 -0.68 2.63 -26.49
C GLY A 310 -0.64 4.15 -26.48
N ASP A 311 -1.43 4.81 -27.33
CA ASP A 311 -1.33 6.25 -27.54
C ASP A 311 -1.79 7.05 -26.31
N LYS A 312 -2.84 6.58 -25.63
CA LYS A 312 -3.42 7.16 -24.40
C LYS A 312 -4.15 6.10 -23.59
N GLY A 313 -4.39 6.38 -22.30
CA GLY A 313 -5.37 5.63 -21.50
C GLY A 313 -6.83 5.84 -21.98
N PRO A 314 -7.82 5.15 -21.37
CA PRO A 314 -9.23 5.27 -21.74
C PRO A 314 -9.74 6.72 -21.71
N GLN A 315 -10.22 7.22 -22.84
CA GLN A 315 -10.68 8.61 -22.96
C GLN A 315 -12.15 8.81 -22.53
N ASN A 316 -12.90 7.72 -22.41
CA ASN A 316 -14.33 7.68 -22.09
C ASN A 316 -14.59 7.22 -20.64
N ALA A 317 -13.61 7.37 -19.74
CA ALA A 317 -13.66 6.93 -18.35
C ALA A 317 -14.21 7.98 -17.35
N GLY A 318 -14.81 9.07 -17.84
CA GLY A 318 -15.42 10.09 -16.99
C GLY A 318 -14.38 10.89 -16.19
N CYS A 319 -14.76 11.35 -15.00
CA CYS A 319 -13.88 12.06 -14.07
C CYS A 319 -14.09 11.57 -12.63
N TYR A 320 -13.29 12.11 -11.69
CA TYR A 320 -13.25 11.68 -10.29
C TYR A 320 -14.63 11.49 -9.65
N ASN A 321 -15.56 12.42 -9.89
CA ASN A 321 -16.88 12.46 -9.26
C ASN A 321 -18.02 11.97 -10.17
N SER A 322 -17.70 11.41 -11.32
CA SER A 322 -18.70 10.76 -12.17
C SER A 322 -19.37 9.61 -11.42
N LEU A 323 -20.64 9.38 -11.73
CA LEU A 323 -21.34 8.16 -11.36
C LEU A 323 -21.08 7.11 -12.45
N PRO A 324 -21.22 5.80 -12.15
CA PRO A 324 -21.01 4.76 -13.16
C PRO A 324 -21.94 4.92 -14.37
N SER A 325 -23.20 5.33 -14.14
CA SER A 325 -24.16 5.59 -15.21
C SER A 325 -23.78 6.84 -16.00
N GLY A 326 -23.77 6.72 -17.33
CA GLY A 326 -23.39 7.76 -18.26
C GLY A 326 -21.88 7.85 -18.51
N VAL A 327 -21.10 6.87 -18.07
CA VAL A 327 -19.66 6.77 -18.35
C VAL A 327 -19.40 5.56 -19.25
N PRO A 328 -19.24 5.76 -20.57
CA PRO A 328 -19.22 4.65 -21.54
C PRO A 328 -18.17 3.57 -21.28
N PHE A 329 -17.03 3.93 -20.66
CA PHE A 329 -16.02 2.93 -20.31
C PHE A 329 -16.51 1.91 -19.29
N PHE A 330 -17.37 2.32 -18.35
CA PHE A 330 -17.85 1.47 -17.24
C PHE A 330 -19.23 0.86 -17.48
N GLU A 331 -19.81 1.10 -18.65
CA GLU A 331 -21.09 0.55 -19.11
C GLU A 331 -20.88 -0.64 -20.07
N GLU A 332 -21.97 -1.27 -20.51
CA GLU A 332 -21.91 -2.24 -21.60
C GLU A 332 -21.87 -1.49 -22.95
N GLY A 333 -20.85 -1.72 -23.77
CA GLY A 333 -20.68 -0.99 -25.02
C GLY A 333 -19.44 -1.38 -25.82
N LYS A 334 -19.28 -0.79 -27.02
CA LYS A 334 -18.21 -1.13 -27.97
C LYS A 334 -16.80 -0.74 -27.51
N GLU A 335 -16.68 0.28 -26.66
CA GLU A 335 -15.40 0.78 -26.11
C GLU A 335 -15.39 0.76 -24.58
N SER A 336 -16.02 -0.26 -24.00
CA SER A 336 -16.11 -0.41 -22.55
C SER A 336 -15.02 -1.29 -21.96
N PHE A 337 -15.03 -1.46 -20.63
CA PHE A 337 -14.18 -2.37 -19.86
C PHE A 337 -14.27 -3.83 -20.33
N LEU A 338 -15.32 -4.21 -21.08
CA LEU A 338 -15.50 -5.55 -21.65
C LEU A 338 -14.93 -5.69 -23.07
N SER A 339 -14.61 -4.58 -23.74
CA SER A 339 -14.00 -4.58 -25.08
C SER A 339 -12.58 -5.13 -25.05
N ASP A 340 -12.05 -5.53 -26.21
CA ASP A 340 -10.67 -6.03 -26.31
C ASP A 340 -9.65 -4.99 -25.80
N TYR A 341 -9.87 -3.70 -26.12
CA TYR A 341 -9.04 -2.61 -25.59
C TYR A 341 -9.20 -2.45 -24.08
N GLY A 342 -10.43 -2.48 -23.57
CA GLY A 342 -10.71 -2.34 -22.13
C GLY A 342 -10.04 -3.45 -21.31
N ARG A 343 -10.11 -4.69 -21.79
CA ARG A 343 -9.42 -5.84 -21.17
C ARG A 343 -7.91 -5.66 -21.21
N PHE A 344 -7.34 -5.34 -22.37
CA PHE A 344 -5.91 -5.07 -22.51
C PHE A 344 -5.44 -4.00 -21.52
N PHE A 345 -6.13 -2.86 -21.47
CA PHE A 345 -5.75 -1.74 -20.61
C PHE A 345 -5.84 -2.12 -19.13
N LEU A 346 -6.93 -2.77 -18.70
CA LEU A 346 -7.12 -3.17 -17.30
C LEU A 346 -6.18 -4.29 -16.86
N GLU A 347 -5.84 -5.23 -17.76
CA GLU A 347 -4.81 -6.25 -17.52
C GLU A 347 -3.43 -5.61 -17.37
N TRP A 348 -3.07 -4.66 -18.24
CA TRP A 348 -1.84 -3.91 -18.12
C TRP A 348 -1.81 -3.12 -16.80
N TYR A 349 -2.82 -2.28 -16.53
CA TYR A 349 -2.84 -1.38 -15.39
C TYR A 349 -2.80 -2.15 -14.05
N SER A 350 -3.65 -3.17 -13.88
CA SER A 350 -3.60 -4.01 -12.69
C SER A 350 -2.34 -4.88 -12.61
N GLY A 351 -1.84 -5.37 -13.75
CA GLY A 351 -0.61 -6.14 -13.85
C GLY A 351 0.62 -5.35 -13.39
N ARG A 352 0.70 -4.05 -13.73
CA ARG A 352 1.78 -3.17 -13.27
C ARG A 352 1.79 -3.01 -11.76
N LEU A 353 0.62 -2.84 -11.15
CA LEU A 353 0.48 -2.77 -9.68
C LEU A 353 0.93 -4.08 -9.02
N ILE A 354 0.58 -5.23 -9.60
CA ILE A 354 1.00 -6.55 -9.10
C ILE A 354 2.52 -6.74 -9.21
N CYS A 355 3.13 -6.34 -10.33
CA CYS A 355 4.59 -6.38 -10.50
C CYS A 355 5.33 -5.46 -9.51
N HIS A 356 4.78 -4.28 -9.22
CA HIS A 356 5.31 -3.37 -8.20
C HIS A 356 5.35 -4.05 -6.82
N ALA A 357 4.23 -4.66 -6.41
CA ALA A 357 4.16 -5.42 -5.16
C ALA A 357 5.17 -6.57 -5.13
N ASP A 358 5.25 -7.34 -6.21
CA ASP A 358 6.16 -8.49 -6.33
C ASP A 358 7.63 -8.08 -6.15
N ALA A 359 8.04 -6.98 -6.78
CA ALA A 359 9.41 -6.48 -6.72
C ALA A 359 9.80 -5.98 -5.31
N ILE A 360 8.91 -5.25 -4.64
CA ILE A 360 9.17 -4.73 -3.29
C ILE A 360 9.11 -5.85 -2.25
N LEU A 361 8.07 -6.69 -2.29
CA LEU A 361 7.90 -7.78 -1.33
C LEU A 361 9.00 -8.84 -1.46
N ALA A 362 9.51 -9.11 -2.66
CA ALA A 362 10.67 -9.98 -2.84
C ALA A 362 11.89 -9.49 -2.06
N LYS A 363 12.14 -8.17 -2.05
CA LYS A 363 13.23 -7.56 -1.28
C LYS A 363 12.96 -7.63 0.22
N ALA A 364 11.75 -7.26 0.65
CA ALA A 364 11.35 -7.32 2.05
C ALA A 364 11.45 -8.75 2.62
N ALA A 365 10.90 -9.75 1.92
CA ALA A 365 10.95 -11.15 2.31
C ALA A 365 12.39 -11.65 2.40
N LYS A 366 13.26 -11.29 1.44
CA LYS A 366 14.68 -11.63 1.50
C LYS A 366 15.38 -11.06 2.74
N ILE A 367 15.09 -9.81 3.08
CA ILE A 367 15.67 -9.14 4.26
C ILE A 367 15.17 -9.77 5.57
N LEU A 368 13.87 -10.09 5.65
CA LEU A 368 13.24 -10.60 6.87
C LEU A 368 13.37 -12.12 7.06
N LYS A 369 13.83 -12.85 6.04
CA LYS A 369 13.95 -14.31 6.05
C LYS A 369 14.60 -14.88 7.32
N LYS A 370 15.71 -14.27 7.78
CA LYS A 370 16.44 -14.75 8.98
C LYS A 370 15.62 -14.68 10.28
N TYR A 371 14.61 -13.81 10.34
CA TYR A 371 13.73 -13.68 11.50
C TYR A 371 12.51 -14.61 11.42
N GLN A 372 12.17 -15.10 10.23
CA GLN A 372 11.01 -15.97 10.01
C GLN A 372 11.34 -17.46 10.22
N GLU A 373 12.63 -17.84 10.11
CA GLU A 373 13.09 -19.22 10.28
C GLU A 373 13.25 -19.63 11.75
N ASN A 374 13.32 -18.68 12.68
CA ASN A 374 13.48 -18.95 14.10
C ASN A 374 12.11 -18.92 14.82
N GLU A 375 11.65 -20.08 15.30
CA GLU A 375 10.36 -20.22 16.00
C GLU A 375 10.24 -19.32 17.24
N GLN A 376 11.37 -18.92 17.84
CA GLN A 376 11.39 -18.07 19.03
C GLN A 376 11.25 -16.56 18.74
N THR A 377 11.51 -16.10 17.50
CA THR A 377 11.60 -14.67 17.14
C THR A 377 10.91 -14.34 15.81
N SER A 378 9.77 -14.98 15.52
CA SER A 378 9.05 -14.80 14.26
C SER A 378 8.43 -13.40 14.14
N VAL A 379 8.75 -12.70 13.05
CA VAL A 379 8.09 -11.44 12.63
C VAL A 379 7.24 -11.68 11.38
N LEU A 380 6.06 -11.05 11.31
CA LEU A 380 5.17 -11.16 10.16
C LEU A 380 5.47 -10.07 9.13
N LEU A 381 5.69 -10.46 7.87
CA LEU A 381 5.70 -9.53 6.74
C LEU A 381 4.26 -9.27 6.31
N VAL A 382 3.88 -8.00 6.11
CA VAL A 382 2.49 -7.62 5.81
C VAL A 382 2.42 -6.65 4.64
N ALA A 383 1.36 -6.79 3.86
CA ALA A 383 0.98 -5.84 2.82
C ALA A 383 -0.47 -5.40 3.01
N LYS A 384 -0.71 -4.10 2.85
CA LYS A 384 -2.01 -3.46 3.06
C LYS A 384 -2.70 -3.21 1.72
N ILE A 385 -3.99 -3.52 1.65
CA ILE A 385 -4.84 -3.18 0.49
C ILE A 385 -5.82 -2.05 0.83
N GLY A 386 -6.28 -1.37 -0.21
CA GLY A 386 -7.32 -0.34 -0.12
C GLY A 386 -8.71 -0.96 0.02
N GLY A 387 -9.57 -0.33 0.84
CA GLY A 387 -10.94 -0.76 1.05
C GLY A 387 -11.88 -0.06 0.10
N ILE A 388 -11.96 -0.54 -1.13
CA ILE A 388 -12.77 0.08 -2.18
C ILE A 388 -14.10 -0.65 -2.27
N TYR A 389 -15.04 -0.24 -1.42
CA TYR A 389 -16.32 -0.94 -1.23
C TYR A 389 -17.50 -0.28 -1.97
N TRP A 390 -17.35 0.94 -2.50
CA TRP A 390 -18.40 1.63 -3.24
C TRP A 390 -18.41 1.20 -4.71
N TRP A 391 -19.60 1.20 -5.31
CA TRP A 391 -19.87 0.61 -6.63
C TRP A 391 -19.55 -0.89 -6.77
N TYR A 392 -19.25 -1.59 -5.67
CA TYR A 392 -18.94 -3.02 -5.68
C TYR A 392 -20.11 -3.87 -6.21
N GLN A 393 -21.36 -3.40 -6.09
CA GLN A 393 -22.53 -4.12 -6.62
C GLN A 393 -22.84 -3.79 -8.10
N THR A 394 -22.01 -3.01 -8.78
CA THR A 394 -22.12 -2.78 -10.23
C THR A 394 -21.45 -3.91 -11.01
N LEU A 395 -21.69 -4.03 -12.32
CA LEU A 395 -20.97 -5.03 -13.13
C LEU A 395 -19.48 -4.69 -13.30
N SER A 396 -19.14 -3.41 -13.42
CA SER A 396 -17.80 -2.94 -13.76
C SER A 396 -16.92 -2.65 -12.55
N HIS A 397 -17.48 -2.45 -11.35
CA HIS A 397 -16.73 -2.12 -10.13
C HIS A 397 -15.76 -0.93 -10.34
N PRO A 398 -16.23 0.21 -10.88
CA PRO A 398 -15.38 1.25 -11.46
C PRO A 398 -14.36 1.84 -10.49
N ALA A 399 -14.70 2.00 -9.21
CA ALA A 399 -13.75 2.47 -8.20
C ALA A 399 -12.62 1.48 -7.93
N GLU A 400 -12.89 0.17 -7.98
CA GLU A 400 -11.86 -0.86 -7.86
C GLU A 400 -10.95 -0.83 -9.09
N LEU A 401 -11.54 -0.70 -10.29
CA LEU A 401 -10.78 -0.62 -11.54
C LEU A 401 -9.83 0.58 -11.57
N THR A 402 -10.29 1.78 -11.21
CA THR A 402 -9.45 2.99 -11.19
C THR A 402 -8.35 2.90 -10.13
N ALA A 403 -8.63 2.26 -8.98
CA ALA A 403 -7.64 1.95 -7.94
C ALA A 403 -6.60 0.88 -8.36
N GLY A 404 -6.82 0.17 -9.46
CA GLY A 404 -5.90 -0.84 -10.00
C GLY A 404 -6.27 -2.28 -9.67
N TYR A 405 -7.40 -2.52 -8.99
CA TYR A 405 -7.93 -3.85 -8.79
C TYR A 405 -8.83 -4.20 -9.97
N TYR A 406 -8.39 -5.07 -10.87
CA TYR A 406 -9.22 -5.53 -11.98
C TYR A 406 -10.27 -6.56 -11.49
N ASN A 407 -11.08 -6.15 -10.52
CA ASN A 407 -12.21 -6.88 -9.99
C ASN A 407 -13.45 -6.46 -10.75
N THR A 408 -14.28 -7.41 -11.16
CA THR A 408 -15.60 -7.16 -11.77
C THR A 408 -16.56 -8.25 -11.31
N ALA A 409 -17.84 -8.12 -11.63
CA ALA A 409 -18.82 -9.18 -11.36
C ALA A 409 -18.47 -10.52 -12.03
N LEU A 410 -17.59 -10.51 -13.04
CA LEU A 410 -17.19 -11.68 -13.83
C LEU A 410 -15.74 -12.12 -13.59
N ARG A 411 -14.95 -11.35 -12.82
CA ARG A 411 -13.51 -11.58 -12.63
C ARG A 411 -13.09 -11.26 -11.21
N ASP A 412 -12.47 -12.23 -10.55
CA ASP A 412 -11.84 -12.01 -9.25
C ASP A 412 -10.53 -11.23 -9.41
N GLY A 413 -10.57 -9.94 -9.06
CA GLY A 413 -9.43 -9.03 -9.14
C GLY A 413 -8.39 -9.21 -8.04
N TYR A 414 -8.79 -9.81 -6.91
CA TYR A 414 -7.94 -9.91 -5.73
C TYR A 414 -7.16 -11.23 -5.68
N ASP A 415 -7.64 -12.28 -6.34
CA ASP A 415 -6.90 -13.54 -6.47
C ASP A 415 -5.44 -13.37 -6.94
N PRO A 416 -5.12 -12.61 -8.01
CA PRO A 416 -3.74 -12.40 -8.41
C PRO A 416 -2.95 -11.51 -7.42
N VAL A 417 -3.61 -10.56 -6.75
CA VAL A 417 -2.98 -9.70 -5.74
C VAL A 417 -2.53 -10.55 -4.55
N VAL A 418 -3.45 -11.33 -3.97
CA VAL A 418 -3.17 -12.21 -2.83
C VAL A 418 -2.21 -13.33 -3.23
N SER A 419 -2.23 -13.79 -4.48
CA SER A 419 -1.26 -14.76 -4.98
C SER A 419 0.19 -14.25 -4.92
N VAL A 420 0.43 -12.94 -5.13
CA VAL A 420 1.78 -12.36 -4.99
C VAL A 420 2.17 -12.24 -3.52
N LEU A 421 1.25 -11.87 -2.64
CA LEU A 421 1.51 -11.84 -1.20
C LEU A 421 1.88 -13.24 -0.68
N SER A 422 1.11 -14.26 -1.05
CA SER A 422 1.36 -15.67 -0.72
C SER A 422 2.75 -16.12 -1.15
N ARG A 423 3.18 -15.76 -2.38
CA ARG A 423 4.51 -16.10 -2.90
C ARG A 423 5.66 -15.63 -2.01
N HIS A 424 5.48 -14.48 -1.36
CA HIS A 424 6.49 -13.86 -0.49
C HIS A 424 6.25 -14.10 1.01
N GLY A 425 5.27 -14.94 1.36
CA GLY A 425 4.90 -15.19 2.76
C GLY A 425 4.35 -13.96 3.47
N ALA A 426 3.81 -12.99 2.73
CA ALA A 426 3.24 -11.77 3.28
C ALA A 426 1.78 -11.99 3.69
N ALA A 427 1.39 -11.53 4.88
CA ALA A 427 -0.01 -11.49 5.31
C ALA A 427 -0.76 -10.34 4.62
N LEU A 428 -2.07 -10.49 4.50
CA LEU A 428 -2.96 -9.51 3.91
C LEU A 428 -3.64 -8.67 5.01
N HIS A 429 -3.42 -7.37 5.00
CA HIS A 429 -4.07 -6.43 5.91
C HIS A 429 -5.33 -5.83 5.26
N ILE A 430 -6.49 -6.27 5.73
CA ILE A 430 -7.81 -5.97 5.17
C ILE A 430 -8.57 -4.88 5.95
N PRO A 431 -9.26 -3.95 5.25
CA PRO A 431 -10.09 -2.89 5.83
C PRO A 431 -11.55 -3.29 6.08
N CYS A 432 -12.34 -2.33 6.57
CA CYS A 432 -13.82 -2.35 6.61
C CYS A 432 -14.45 -3.35 7.58
N LEU A 433 -13.72 -3.84 8.57
CA LEU A 433 -14.26 -4.83 9.52
C LEU A 433 -15.38 -4.29 10.41
N GLU A 434 -15.53 -2.98 10.53
CA GLU A 434 -16.61 -2.32 11.28
C GLU A 434 -17.86 -2.02 10.45
N MET A 435 -17.76 -2.12 9.12
CA MET A 435 -18.79 -1.63 8.21
C MET A 435 -19.90 -2.67 7.95
N MET A 436 -21.09 -2.17 7.66
CA MET A 436 -22.26 -2.96 7.25
C MET A 436 -22.84 -2.38 5.96
N ASP A 437 -23.33 -3.24 5.07
CA ASP A 437 -23.92 -2.82 3.80
C ASP A 437 -25.13 -1.90 4.04
N SER A 438 -25.92 -2.19 5.09
CA SER A 438 -27.11 -1.42 5.49
C SER A 438 -26.84 0.02 5.94
N GLU A 439 -25.59 0.36 6.24
CA GLU A 439 -25.20 1.70 6.68
C GLU A 439 -24.81 2.64 5.53
N THR A 440 -24.80 2.10 4.31
CA THR A 440 -24.50 2.87 3.10
C THR A 440 -25.77 3.17 2.32
N PRO A 441 -25.90 4.35 1.68
CA PRO A 441 -27.02 4.64 0.81
C PRO A 441 -27.15 3.60 -0.33
N PRO A 442 -28.33 3.00 -0.56
CA PRO A 442 -28.50 1.98 -1.61
C PRO A 442 -28.11 2.46 -3.02
N THR A 443 -28.23 3.77 -3.27
CA THR A 443 -27.84 4.39 -4.54
C THR A 443 -26.34 4.36 -4.81
N TYR A 444 -25.51 4.12 -3.80
CA TYR A 444 -24.04 4.06 -3.94
C TYR A 444 -23.54 2.64 -4.24
N LEU A 445 -24.45 1.64 -4.21
CA LEU A 445 -24.18 0.26 -4.57
C LEU A 445 -22.93 -0.30 -3.87
N CYS A 446 -22.78 0.09 -2.60
CA CYS A 446 -21.67 -0.32 -1.76
C CYS A 446 -21.88 -1.75 -1.27
N SER A 447 -20.78 -2.49 -1.06
CA SER A 447 -20.82 -3.75 -0.32
C SER A 447 -19.50 -4.04 0.39
N PRO A 448 -19.21 -3.34 1.51
CA PRO A 448 -18.07 -3.70 2.36
C PRO A 448 -18.13 -5.14 2.86
N GLU A 449 -19.32 -5.70 3.13
CA GLU A 449 -19.46 -7.09 3.55
C GLU A 449 -19.20 -8.08 2.41
N GLY A 450 -19.60 -7.74 1.18
CA GLY A 450 -19.27 -8.50 -0.02
C GLY A 450 -17.76 -8.52 -0.29
N LEU A 451 -17.11 -7.36 -0.21
CA LEU A 451 -15.66 -7.24 -0.34
C LEU A 451 -14.92 -8.07 0.73
N LEU A 452 -15.35 -7.98 1.99
CA LEU A 452 -14.77 -8.76 3.09
C LEU A 452 -14.88 -10.27 2.84
N LYS A 453 -16.05 -10.74 2.42
CA LYS A 453 -16.26 -12.16 2.06
C LYS A 453 -15.35 -12.61 0.93
N GLN A 454 -15.17 -11.77 -0.10
CA GLN A 454 -14.23 -12.07 -1.19
C GLN A 454 -12.79 -12.18 -0.66
N MET A 455 -12.36 -11.25 0.20
CA MET A 455 -11.00 -11.27 0.78
C MET A 455 -10.75 -12.53 1.61
N GLN A 456 -11.73 -12.92 2.43
CA GLN A 456 -11.65 -14.16 3.22
C GLN A 456 -11.57 -15.40 2.34
N SER A 457 -12.38 -15.47 1.28
CA SER A 457 -12.37 -16.58 0.32
C SER A 457 -11.02 -16.71 -0.39
N VAL A 458 -10.51 -15.59 -0.93
CA VAL A 458 -9.23 -15.57 -1.65
C VAL A 458 -8.05 -15.88 -0.73
N SER A 459 -8.05 -15.34 0.49
CA SER A 459 -6.97 -15.58 1.46
C SER A 459 -6.92 -17.05 1.88
N LYS A 460 -8.08 -17.69 2.08
CA LYS A 460 -8.18 -19.13 2.33
C LYS A 460 -7.65 -19.94 1.14
N LYS A 461 -8.04 -19.57 -0.10
CA LYS A 461 -7.56 -20.23 -1.33
C LYS A 461 -6.05 -20.13 -1.50
N ARG A 462 -5.44 -19.02 -1.10
CA ARG A 462 -4.00 -18.72 -1.26
C ARG A 462 -3.16 -19.00 0.00
N ILE A 463 -3.79 -19.45 1.09
CA ILE A 463 -3.15 -19.74 2.39
C ILE A 463 -2.35 -18.52 2.88
N VAL A 464 -3.07 -17.40 3.05
CA VAL A 464 -2.50 -16.13 3.50
C VAL A 464 -3.17 -15.70 4.80
N ASN A 465 -2.37 -15.38 5.81
CA ASN A 465 -2.85 -14.83 7.08
C ASN A 465 -3.60 -13.51 6.85
N LEU A 466 -4.70 -13.30 7.58
CA LEU A 466 -5.46 -12.06 7.56
C LEU A 466 -5.15 -11.20 8.78
N ILE A 467 -4.96 -9.89 8.54
CA ILE A 467 -4.84 -8.85 9.57
C ILE A 467 -5.98 -7.86 9.35
N GLY A 468 -6.72 -7.52 10.41
CA GLY A 468 -7.92 -6.70 10.30
C GLY A 468 -7.70 -5.26 10.74
N ARG A 469 -8.42 -4.33 10.12
CA ARG A 469 -8.58 -2.95 10.61
C ARG A 469 -9.96 -2.38 10.32
N ASN A 470 -10.34 -1.36 11.07
CA ASN A 470 -11.48 -0.51 10.71
C ASN A 470 -11.07 0.57 9.69
N THR A 471 -12.04 1.04 8.92
CA THR A 471 -11.86 2.12 7.93
C THR A 471 -12.29 3.47 8.48
N THR A 472 -13.38 3.49 9.24
CA THR A 472 -13.99 4.66 9.88
C THR A 472 -13.92 4.55 11.39
N GLU A 473 -13.87 5.68 12.10
CA GLU A 473 -13.91 5.69 13.56
C GLU A 473 -15.29 5.23 14.04
N ARG A 474 -15.32 4.08 14.72
CA ARG A 474 -16.50 3.56 15.42
C ARG A 474 -16.14 3.08 16.82
N LEU A 475 -16.79 3.67 17.81
CA LEU A 475 -16.63 3.37 19.25
C LEU A 475 -17.96 3.04 19.92
N ASP A 476 -19.05 3.07 19.16
CA ASP A 476 -20.33 2.56 19.61
C ASP A 476 -20.31 1.02 19.67
N LYS A 477 -21.20 0.46 20.48
CA LYS A 477 -21.28 -0.98 20.69
C LYS A 477 -21.47 -1.72 19.36
N THR A 478 -22.39 -1.28 18.51
CA THR A 478 -22.73 -1.97 17.25
C THR A 478 -21.51 -2.13 16.34
N GLY A 479 -20.74 -1.06 16.13
CA GLY A 479 -19.51 -1.11 15.34
C GLY A 479 -18.45 -2.04 15.93
N LEU A 480 -18.21 -1.98 17.24
CA LEU A 480 -17.24 -2.85 17.92
C LEU A 480 -17.66 -4.33 17.89
N TRP A 481 -18.95 -4.62 18.04
CA TRP A 481 -19.49 -5.98 17.90
C TRP A 481 -19.38 -6.50 16.47
N LYS A 482 -19.59 -5.64 15.47
CA LYS A 482 -19.41 -5.99 14.06
C LYS A 482 -17.94 -6.35 13.77
N ILE A 483 -16.99 -5.57 14.28
CA ILE A 483 -15.56 -5.88 14.20
C ILE A 483 -15.28 -7.27 14.77
N ARG A 484 -15.76 -7.55 15.98
CA ARG A 484 -15.58 -8.88 16.59
C ARG A 484 -16.13 -9.97 15.68
N SER A 485 -17.39 -9.85 15.26
CA SER A 485 -18.04 -10.84 14.40
C SER A 485 -17.30 -11.05 13.08
N ASN A 486 -16.64 -10.02 12.55
CA ASN A 486 -15.90 -10.11 11.30
C ASN A 486 -14.47 -10.65 11.48
N CYS A 487 -13.90 -10.56 12.70
CA CYS A 487 -12.62 -11.16 13.04
C CYS A 487 -12.70 -12.68 13.22
N TYR A 488 -13.88 -13.16 13.66
CA TYR A 488 -14.15 -14.57 13.92
C TYR A 488 -15.05 -15.15 12.83
N ASN A 489 -14.53 -16.08 12.04
CA ASN A 489 -15.35 -16.75 11.02
C ASN A 489 -15.23 -18.28 11.18
N PRO A 490 -16.26 -18.95 11.71
CA PRO A 490 -16.25 -20.41 11.90
C PRO A 490 -16.01 -21.21 10.60
N GLN A 491 -16.22 -20.60 9.43
CA GLN A 491 -16.06 -21.23 8.12
C GLN A 491 -14.78 -20.80 7.37
N ALA A 492 -14.01 -19.85 7.91
CA ALA A 492 -12.78 -19.34 7.30
C ALA A 492 -11.62 -19.29 8.32
N GLU A 493 -10.44 -18.84 7.88
CA GLU A 493 -9.37 -18.52 8.83
C GLU A 493 -9.72 -17.25 9.59
N ASP A 494 -9.57 -17.30 10.91
CA ASP A 494 -9.73 -16.14 11.77
C ASP A 494 -8.64 -15.10 11.48
N VAL A 495 -8.99 -13.84 11.71
CA VAL A 495 -8.03 -12.75 11.65
C VAL A 495 -6.97 -12.96 12.73
N ARG A 496 -5.69 -12.93 12.35
CA ARG A 496 -4.56 -13.16 13.26
C ARG A 496 -4.40 -12.06 14.31
N SER A 497 -4.73 -10.82 13.95
CA SER A 497 -4.73 -9.66 14.84
C SER A 497 -5.57 -8.53 14.26
N PHE A 498 -6.13 -7.69 15.12
CA PHE A 498 -6.90 -6.52 14.69
C PHE A 498 -6.21 -5.22 15.13
N THR A 499 -6.02 -4.28 14.21
CA THR A 499 -5.51 -2.95 14.50
C THR A 499 -6.64 -1.92 14.44
N TYR A 500 -6.91 -1.25 15.56
CA TYR A 500 -7.85 -0.14 15.64
C TYR A 500 -7.22 1.14 15.08
N PHE A 501 -7.76 1.65 13.99
CA PHE A 501 -7.42 2.93 13.38
C PHE A 501 -8.43 4.00 13.84
N ARG A 502 -8.12 4.87 14.80
CA ARG A 502 -6.77 5.15 15.33
C ARG A 502 -6.87 5.84 16.70
N MET A 503 -5.78 5.86 17.46
CA MET A 503 -5.71 6.57 18.74
C MET A 503 -5.90 8.08 18.54
N ASN A 504 -6.82 8.65 19.33
CA ASN A 504 -7.09 10.08 19.43
C ASN A 504 -7.85 10.36 20.75
N ASP A 505 -8.27 11.60 20.96
CA ASP A 505 -8.98 11.97 22.19
C ASP A 505 -10.36 11.30 22.33
N SER A 506 -11.00 10.91 21.21
CA SER A 506 -12.33 10.26 21.23
C SER A 506 -12.31 8.91 21.95
N ILE A 507 -11.26 8.10 21.76
CA ILE A 507 -11.17 6.76 22.39
C ILE A 507 -11.18 6.84 23.92
N PHE A 508 -10.63 7.91 24.49
CA PHE A 508 -10.48 8.10 25.95
C PHE A 508 -11.66 8.84 26.59
N ARG A 509 -12.68 9.24 25.82
CA ARG A 509 -13.92 9.79 26.40
C ARG A 509 -14.63 8.69 27.19
N VAL A 510 -15.21 9.03 28.35
CA VAL A 510 -15.82 8.07 29.28
C VAL A 510 -16.79 7.10 28.59
N GLU A 511 -17.69 7.61 27.75
CA GLU A 511 -18.68 6.80 27.04
C GLU A 511 -18.04 5.80 26.07
N ASN A 512 -17.05 6.25 25.31
CA ASN A 512 -16.34 5.42 24.34
C ASN A 512 -15.42 4.41 25.02
N TRP A 513 -14.72 4.83 26.08
CA TRP A 513 -13.85 3.98 26.87
C TRP A 513 -14.62 2.84 27.53
N ASN A 514 -15.84 3.13 28.02
CA ASN A 514 -16.77 2.14 28.57
C ASN A 514 -17.24 1.11 27.53
N ASN A 515 -17.17 1.40 26.24
CA ASN A 515 -17.44 0.42 25.17
C ASN A 515 -16.14 -0.28 24.70
N PHE A 516 -15.04 0.47 24.61
CA PHE A 516 -13.76 0.00 24.09
C PHE A 516 -13.09 -1.05 25.00
N VAL A 517 -13.06 -0.83 26.32
CA VAL A 517 -12.42 -1.77 27.25
C VAL A 517 -13.10 -3.15 27.25
N PRO A 518 -14.45 -3.27 27.34
CA PRO A 518 -15.11 -4.56 27.18
C PRO A 518 -14.82 -5.24 25.83
N PHE A 519 -14.81 -4.46 24.74
CA PHE A 519 -14.45 -4.98 23.42
C PHE A 519 -13.03 -5.58 23.40
N VAL A 520 -12.02 -4.85 23.90
CA VAL A 520 -10.63 -5.33 23.95
C VAL A 520 -10.50 -6.61 24.78
N ARG A 521 -11.11 -6.62 25.97
CA ARG A 521 -11.09 -7.79 26.85
C ARG A 521 -11.71 -9.00 26.18
N MET A 522 -12.84 -8.81 25.52
CA MET A 522 -13.59 -9.87 24.88
C MET A 522 -12.91 -10.44 23.62
N MET A 523 -12.13 -9.63 22.90
CA MET A 523 -11.27 -10.10 21.81
C MET A 523 -10.07 -10.91 22.34
N SER A 524 -9.72 -10.70 23.62
CA SER A 524 -8.62 -11.36 24.32
C SER A 524 -9.05 -12.57 25.17
N THR A 525 -10.36 -12.82 25.29
CA THR A 525 -10.90 -13.99 25.99
C THR A 525 -11.25 -15.10 25.02
N ASP A 526 -11.07 -16.34 25.47
CA ASP A 526 -11.48 -17.54 24.77
C ASP A 526 -13.02 -17.53 24.58
N LEU A 527 -13.47 -17.96 23.40
CA LEU A 527 -14.87 -17.83 22.94
C LEU A 527 -15.78 -18.92 23.52
#